data_AF-N0ATY3-F1
#
_entry.id   AF-N0ATY3-F1
#
_cell.length_a   1.000
_cell.length_b   1.000
_cell.length_c   1.000
_cell.angle_alpha   90.00
_cell.angle_beta   90.00
_cell.angle_gamma   90.00
#
_symmetry.space_group_name_H-M   'P 1'
#
loop_
_entity.id
_entity.type
_entity.pdbx_description
1 polymer ?
#
loop_
_entity_poly.entity_id
_entity_poly.type
_entity_poly.pdbx_seq_one_letter_code
_entity_poly.pdbx_strand_id
1 'polypeptide(L)'
;MMIMEMDIRCHFYGEKFSPKKVEQLTGFTLENKIEVGDILHKGKNKGKPSDFGNGELCPPNDIRDKEDFGLLWVAEALYKHIDVFRIYGAENIDLVIGVFYEAQCNFVFEPESLLLFGKIGIPIQVSCYES
;
A
#
# COMPACT_ATOMS: atom_id res chain seq x y z
N MET A 1 -20.80 -5.45 13.30
CA MET A 1 -19.91 -4.67 12.43
C MET A 1 -20.44 -4.86 11.01
N MET A 2 -20.86 -3.79 10.34
CA MET A 2 -21.37 -3.85 8.95
C MET A 2 -20.35 -3.26 7.99
N ILE A 3 -19.07 -3.57 8.23
CA ILE A 3 -18.02 -3.32 7.24
C ILE A 3 -18.17 -4.43 6.21
N MET A 4 -18.38 -4.02 4.96
CA MET A 4 -18.51 -4.92 3.83
C MET A 4 -17.12 -5.25 3.27
N GLU A 5 -16.25 -4.24 3.20
CA GLU A 5 -14.92 -4.34 2.62
C GLU A 5 -13.98 -3.31 3.24
N MET A 6 -12.70 -3.67 3.35
CA MET A 6 -11.62 -2.72 3.54
C MET A 6 -10.58 -2.89 2.43
N ASP A 7 -10.38 -1.84 1.63
CA ASP A 7 -9.33 -1.77 0.62
C ASP A 7 -8.06 -1.18 1.24
N ILE A 8 -7.06 -2.02 1.49
CA ILE A 8 -5.81 -1.65 2.16
C ILE A 8 -4.68 -1.62 1.15
N ARG A 9 -4.07 -0.44 0.98
CA ARG A 9 -2.99 -0.22 0.01
C ARG A 9 -1.89 0.64 0.60
N CYS A 10 -0.66 0.13 0.62
CA CYS A 10 0.50 0.99 0.86
C CYS A 10 1.06 1.47 -0.47
N HIS A 11 1.02 2.77 -0.72
CA HIS A 11 1.57 3.40 -1.90
C HIS A 11 3.05 3.70 -1.72
N PHE A 12 3.82 3.51 -2.78
CA PHE A 12 5.22 3.89 -2.86
C PHE A 12 5.44 4.68 -4.14
N TYR A 13 6.14 5.80 -4.01
CA TYR A 13 6.45 6.68 -5.14
C TYR A 13 7.80 7.37 -4.95
N GLY A 14 8.53 7.55 -6.04
CA GLY A 14 9.72 8.40 -6.08
C GLY A 14 10.36 8.48 -7.46
N GLU A 15 11.13 9.53 -7.70
CA GLU A 15 11.77 9.79 -9.00
C GLU A 15 12.74 8.69 -9.44
N LYS A 16 13.29 7.95 -8.46
CA LYS A 16 14.23 6.83 -8.68
C LYS A 16 13.69 5.51 -8.15
N PHE A 17 12.41 5.45 -7.79
CA PHE A 17 11.83 4.25 -7.22
C PHE A 17 11.88 3.10 -8.22
N SER A 18 12.34 1.93 -7.80
CA SER A 18 12.33 0.72 -8.64
C SER A 18 11.51 -0.40 -8.00
N PRO A 19 10.21 -0.52 -8.33
CA PRO A 19 9.33 -1.60 -7.90
C PRO A 19 9.94 -2.99 -8.12
N LYS A 20 10.53 -3.25 -9.29
CA LYS A 20 11.11 -4.54 -9.67
C LYS A 20 12.26 -4.95 -8.76
N LYS A 21 13.12 -4.02 -8.36
CA LYS A 21 14.20 -4.32 -7.40
C LYS A 21 13.65 -4.65 -6.04
N VAL A 22 12.61 -3.95 -5.60
CA VAL A 22 11.94 -4.26 -4.34
C VAL A 22 11.30 -5.66 -4.38
N GLU A 23 10.55 -6.00 -5.44
CA GLU A 23 9.95 -7.32 -5.60
C GLU A 23 11.01 -8.42 -5.54
N GLN A 24 12.15 -8.23 -6.22
CA GLN A 24 13.26 -9.19 -6.23
C GLN A 24 13.88 -9.44 -4.86
N LEU A 25 13.94 -8.42 -4.00
CA LEU A 25 14.64 -8.47 -2.72
C LEU A 25 13.75 -8.82 -1.54
N THR A 26 12.47 -8.50 -1.63
CA THR A 26 11.48 -8.76 -0.59
C THR A 26 10.67 -10.03 -0.86
N GLY A 27 10.58 -10.44 -2.13
CA GLY A 27 9.69 -11.50 -2.58
C GLY A 27 8.22 -11.07 -2.69
N PHE A 28 7.90 -9.80 -2.42
CA PHE A 28 6.57 -9.27 -2.61
C PHE A 28 6.24 -9.09 -4.09
N THR A 29 4.95 -9.10 -4.40
CA THR A 29 4.43 -8.69 -5.71
C THR A 29 3.64 -7.40 -5.50
N LEU A 30 4.08 -6.32 -6.15
CA LEU A 30 3.44 -5.01 -6.11
C LEU A 30 2.37 -4.91 -7.20
N GLU A 31 1.24 -4.31 -6.84
CA GLU A 31 0.16 -3.91 -7.74
C GLU A 31 0.44 -2.53 -8.35
N ASN A 32 -0.26 -2.19 -9.44
CA ASN A 32 -0.26 -0.87 -10.08
C ASN A 32 1.14 -0.24 -10.29
N LYS A 33 2.12 -1.10 -10.59
CA LYS A 33 3.53 -0.74 -10.69
C LYS A 33 3.91 -0.11 -12.03
N ILE A 34 4.82 0.85 -11.96
CA ILE A 34 5.45 1.53 -13.10
C ILE A 34 6.93 1.71 -12.75
N GLU A 35 7.83 1.30 -13.64
CA GLU A 35 9.25 1.65 -13.54
C GLU A 35 9.53 3.01 -14.16
N VAL A 36 10.59 3.66 -13.68
CA VAL A 36 11.12 4.84 -14.35
C VAL A 36 11.47 4.49 -15.80
N GLY A 37 10.91 5.25 -16.74
CA GLY A 37 11.07 5.02 -18.18
C GLY A 37 9.98 4.16 -18.84
N ASP A 38 9.10 3.51 -18.07
CA ASP A 38 7.98 2.74 -18.65
C ASP A 38 7.00 3.66 -19.39
N ILE A 39 6.41 3.17 -20.48
CA ILE A 39 5.43 3.95 -21.24
C ILE A 39 4.10 4.02 -20.49
N LEU A 40 3.68 5.22 -20.14
CA LEU A 40 2.42 5.45 -19.44
C LEU A 40 1.23 5.18 -20.37
N HIS A 41 0.24 4.42 -19.88
CA HIS A 41 -0.94 4.05 -20.67
C HIS A 41 -2.21 4.85 -20.32
N LYS A 42 -2.18 5.62 -19.23
CA LYS A 42 -3.33 6.36 -18.68
C LYS A 42 -2.96 7.80 -18.35
N GLY A 43 -3.99 8.64 -18.16
CA GLY A 43 -3.86 10.02 -17.69
C GLY A 43 -3.24 10.99 -18.70
N LYS A 44 -2.91 12.19 -18.22
CA LYS A 44 -2.42 13.31 -19.03
C LYS A 44 -1.10 13.03 -19.79
N ASN A 45 -0.29 12.10 -19.29
CA ASN A 45 1.02 11.76 -19.83
C ASN A 45 1.02 10.47 -20.65
N LYS A 46 -0.16 9.96 -21.06
CA LYS A 46 -0.29 8.77 -21.88
C LYS A 46 0.63 8.83 -23.12
N GLY A 47 1.36 7.75 -23.36
CA GLY A 47 2.29 7.59 -24.47
C GLY A 47 3.70 8.15 -24.20
N LYS A 48 3.94 8.75 -23.03
CA LYS A 48 5.26 9.23 -22.62
C LYS A 48 5.91 8.26 -21.62
N PRO A 49 7.25 8.18 -21.58
CA PRO A 49 7.96 7.52 -20.50
C PRO A 49 7.59 8.12 -19.14
N SER A 50 7.56 7.27 -18.11
CA SER A 50 7.36 7.70 -16.73
C SER A 50 8.62 8.36 -16.18
N ASP A 51 8.48 9.52 -15.58
CA ASP A 51 9.57 10.23 -14.90
C ASP A 51 9.77 9.76 -13.45
N PHE A 52 8.97 8.79 -13.00
CA PHE A 52 8.97 8.25 -11.65
C PHE A 52 8.65 6.76 -11.64
N GLY A 53 9.03 6.09 -10.56
CA GLY A 53 8.53 4.77 -10.23
C GLY A 53 7.37 4.84 -9.25
N ASN A 54 6.42 3.91 -9.36
CA ASN A 54 5.38 3.71 -8.36
C ASN A 54 5.04 2.23 -8.17
N GLY A 55 4.42 1.91 -7.05
CA GLY A 55 3.84 0.59 -6.81
C GLY A 55 2.97 0.59 -5.57
N GLU A 56 2.15 -0.46 -5.44
CA GLU A 56 1.24 -0.64 -4.33
C GLU A 56 1.48 -1.99 -3.68
N LEU A 57 1.65 -2.02 -2.35
CA LEU A 57 1.63 -3.27 -1.59
C LEU A 57 0.23 -3.43 -0.99
N CYS A 58 -0.44 -4.49 -1.40
CA CYS A 58 -1.75 -4.87 -0.92
C CYS A 58 -1.66 -6.24 -0.24
N PRO A 59 -2.52 -6.54 0.76
CA PRO A 59 -2.61 -7.90 1.29
C PRO A 59 -2.96 -8.90 0.17
N PRO A 60 -2.40 -10.11 0.17
CA PRO A 60 -2.85 -11.19 -0.73
C PRO A 60 -4.33 -11.52 -0.52
N ASN A 61 -5.02 -12.03 -1.54
CA ASN A 61 -6.47 -12.28 -1.48
C ASN A 61 -6.88 -13.19 -0.32
N ASP A 62 -6.13 -14.27 -0.06
CA ASP A 62 -6.36 -15.20 1.05
C ASP A 62 -6.14 -14.57 2.44
N ILE A 63 -5.43 -13.45 2.49
CA ILE A 63 -5.19 -12.67 3.70
C ILE A 63 -6.25 -11.57 3.87
N ARG A 64 -6.81 -11.04 2.79
CA ARG A 64 -7.90 -10.03 2.83
C ARG A 64 -9.18 -10.55 3.48
N ASP A 65 -9.40 -11.86 3.42
CA ASP A 65 -10.59 -12.50 4.00
C ASP A 65 -10.49 -12.70 5.53
N LYS A 66 -9.39 -12.28 6.17
CA LYS A 66 -9.24 -12.31 7.63
C LYS A 66 -10.01 -11.18 8.31
N GLU A 67 -10.22 -11.31 9.61
CA GLU A 67 -10.99 -10.36 10.43
C GLU A 67 -10.46 -8.91 10.35
N ASP A 68 -9.15 -8.73 10.21
CA ASP A 68 -8.49 -7.43 10.09
C ASP A 68 -8.27 -6.98 8.63
N PHE A 69 -8.87 -7.68 7.67
CA PHE A 69 -8.74 -7.45 6.23
C PHE A 69 -7.29 -7.47 5.71
N GLY A 70 -6.36 -8.09 6.47
CA GLY A 70 -4.94 -8.16 6.13
C GLY A 70 -4.11 -6.97 6.58
N LEU A 71 -4.63 -6.12 7.46
CA LEU A 71 -3.93 -4.95 7.98
C LEU A 71 -2.64 -5.29 8.72
N LEU A 72 -2.67 -6.31 9.59
CA LEU A 72 -1.49 -6.78 10.30
C LEU A 72 -0.42 -7.30 9.34
N TRP A 73 -0.83 -8.02 8.29
CA TRP A 73 0.10 -8.52 7.28
C TRP A 73 0.84 -7.37 6.58
N VAL A 74 0.14 -6.28 6.23
CA VAL A 74 0.78 -5.09 5.65
C VAL A 74 1.72 -4.44 6.66
N ALA A 75 1.30 -4.32 7.92
CA ALA A 75 2.14 -3.76 8.98
C ALA A 75 3.45 -4.55 9.16
N GLU A 76 3.38 -5.88 9.22
CA GLU A 76 4.54 -6.76 9.34
C GLU A 76 5.44 -6.70 8.11
N ALA A 77 4.85 -6.73 6.91
CA ALA A 77 5.56 -6.65 5.64
C ALA A 77 6.37 -5.36 5.53
N LEU A 78 5.74 -4.22 5.85
CA LEU A 78 6.40 -2.92 5.87
C LEU A 78 7.46 -2.87 6.98
N TYR A 79 7.14 -3.28 8.20
CA TYR A 79 8.09 -3.22 9.31
C TYR A 79 9.38 -3.98 9.01
N LYS A 80 9.27 -5.12 8.33
CA LYS A 80 10.41 -5.96 7.94
C LYS A 80 11.23 -5.39 6.78
N HIS A 81 10.59 -4.69 5.83
CA HIS A 81 11.19 -4.38 4.54
C HIS A 81 11.19 -2.89 4.14
N ILE A 82 10.65 -1.97 4.95
CA ILE A 82 10.50 -0.55 4.59
C ILE A 82 11.82 0.09 4.14
N ASP A 83 12.94 -0.30 4.74
CA ASP A 83 14.26 0.23 4.36
C ASP A 83 14.67 -0.19 2.95
N VAL A 84 14.25 -1.37 2.48
CA VAL A 84 14.45 -1.78 1.08
C VAL A 84 13.71 -0.84 0.15
N PHE A 85 12.44 -0.52 0.43
CA PHE A 85 11.68 0.43 -0.39
C PHE A 85 12.37 1.80 -0.44
N ARG A 86 12.81 2.33 0.70
CA ARG A 86 13.53 3.61 0.80
C ARG A 86 14.86 3.60 0.04
N ILE A 87 15.69 2.58 0.25
CA ILE A 87 17.00 2.43 -0.42
C ILE A 87 16.84 2.39 -1.95
N TYR A 88 15.76 1.77 -2.43
CA TYR A 88 15.46 1.67 -3.85
C TYR A 88 14.54 2.79 -4.35
N GLY A 89 14.52 3.94 -3.66
CA GLY A 89 14.05 5.20 -4.21
C GLY A 89 12.61 5.56 -3.90
N ALA A 90 11.92 4.85 -3.00
CA ALA A 90 10.62 5.29 -2.50
C ALA A 90 10.82 6.48 -1.54
N GLU A 91 10.31 7.63 -1.93
CA GLU A 91 10.42 8.90 -1.18
C GLU A 91 9.10 9.25 -0.49
N ASN A 92 7.99 8.94 -1.16
CA ASN A 92 6.65 9.09 -0.63
C ASN A 92 6.08 7.70 -0.37
N ILE A 93 5.72 7.46 0.89
CA ILE A 93 5.17 6.20 1.36
C ILE A 93 3.98 6.53 2.25
N ASP A 94 2.81 6.02 1.90
CA ASP A 94 1.57 6.25 2.64
C ASP A 94 0.69 5.01 2.61
N LEU A 95 0.02 4.74 3.73
CA LEU A 95 -0.97 3.68 3.85
C LEU A 95 -2.36 4.28 3.65
N VAL A 96 -3.07 3.86 2.62
CA VAL A 96 -4.46 4.24 2.37
C VAL A 96 -5.36 3.07 2.70
N ILE A 97 -6.41 3.34 3.47
CA ILE A 97 -7.43 2.37 3.87
C ILE A 97 -8.79 2.94 3.44
N GLY A 98 -9.44 2.29 2.48
CA GLY A 98 -10.83 2.56 2.11
C GLY A 98 -11.76 1.63 2.89
N VAL A 99 -12.63 2.17 3.74
CA VAL A 99 -13.60 1.38 4.52
C VAL A 99 -14.98 1.53 3.90
N PHE A 100 -15.54 0.43 3.39
CA PHE A 100 -16.88 0.38 2.82
C PHE A 100 -17.83 -0.27 3.81
N TYR A 101 -18.89 0.43 4.18
CA TYR A 101 -19.77 0.00 5.26
C TYR A 101 -21.24 0.31 4.99
N GLU A 102 -22.12 -0.45 5.65
CA GLU A 102 -23.55 -0.14 5.76
C GLU A 102 -23.86 0.32 7.19
N ALA A 103 -24.54 1.47 7.33
CA ALA A 103 -24.96 2.13 8.56
C ALA A 103 -23.88 2.49 9.61
N GLN A 104 -23.12 1.53 10.16
CA GLN A 104 -22.12 1.79 11.21
C GLN A 104 -20.69 1.55 10.71
N CYS A 105 -19.90 2.63 10.68
CA CYS A 105 -18.46 2.61 10.38
C CYS A 105 -17.63 2.51 11.67
N ASN A 106 -17.68 1.36 12.35
CA ASN A 106 -16.81 1.07 13.48
C ASN A 106 -15.78 0.02 13.04
N PHE A 107 -14.52 0.42 12.94
CA PHE A 107 -13.37 -0.46 12.73
C PHE A 107 -12.33 -0.21 13.82
N VAL A 108 -11.49 -1.20 14.09
CA VAL A 108 -10.50 -1.15 15.17
C VAL A 108 -9.12 -1.39 14.57
N PHE A 109 -8.18 -0.51 14.91
CA PHE A 109 -6.77 -0.80 14.77
C PHE A 109 -6.32 -1.59 15.99
N GLU A 110 -6.01 -2.88 15.79
CA GLU A 110 -5.44 -3.69 16.85
C GLU A 110 -4.10 -3.09 17.32
N PRO A 111 -3.78 -3.16 18.64
CA PRO A 111 -2.58 -2.55 19.20
C PRO A 111 -1.28 -3.00 18.51
N GLU A 112 -1.24 -4.25 18.04
CA GLU A 112 -0.08 -4.82 17.33
C GLU A 112 0.20 -4.10 16.01
N SER A 113 -0.80 -4.00 15.13
CA SER A 113 -0.70 -3.27 13.86
C SER A 113 -0.37 -1.79 14.09
N LEU A 114 -1.02 -1.16 15.07
CA LEU A 114 -0.80 0.25 15.40
C LEU A 114 0.65 0.51 15.86
N LEU A 115 1.22 -0.39 16.66
CA LEU A 115 2.60 -0.30 17.13
C LEU A 115 3.61 -0.44 15.99
N LEU A 116 3.36 -1.37 15.05
CA LEU A 116 4.21 -1.55 13.87
C LEU A 116 4.17 -0.30 12.97
N PHE A 117 2.98 0.22 12.65
CA PHE A 117 2.87 1.46 11.86
C PHE A 117 3.53 2.66 12.56
N GLY A 118 3.35 2.78 13.88
CA GLY A 118 4.01 3.81 14.68
C GLY A 118 5.54 3.76 14.59
N LYS A 119 6.14 2.56 14.51
CA LYS A 119 7.59 2.38 14.30
C LYS A 119 8.03 2.65 12.87
N ILE A 120 7.22 2.29 11.88
CA ILE A 120 7.52 2.52 10.45
C ILE A 120 7.57 4.03 10.15
N GLY A 121 6.69 4.80 10.80
CA GLY A 121 6.68 6.27 10.73
C GLY A 121 6.14 6.81 9.41
N ILE A 122 5.14 6.15 8.82
CA ILE A 122 4.45 6.59 7.61
C ILE A 122 3.05 7.14 7.92
N PRO A 123 2.53 8.09 7.13
CA PRO A 123 1.16 8.52 7.24
C PRO A 123 0.18 7.37 6.94
N ILE A 124 -0.92 7.36 7.69
CA ILE A 124 -2.08 6.50 7.45
C ILE A 124 -3.25 7.41 7.11
N GLN A 125 -3.85 7.20 5.94
CA GLN A 125 -5.07 7.84 5.51
C GLN A 125 -6.20 6.82 5.55
N VAL A 126 -7.28 7.18 6.24
CA VAL A 126 -8.51 6.37 6.25
C VAL A 126 -9.64 7.16 5.62
N SER A 127 -10.27 6.57 4.61
CA SER A 127 -11.43 7.11 3.93
C SER A 127 -12.60 6.16 4.14
N CYS A 128 -13.75 6.66 4.56
CA CYS A 128 -14.94 5.83 4.81
C CYS A 128 -16.04 6.15 3.80
N TYR A 129 -16.67 5.11 3.25
CA TYR A 129 -17.68 5.19 2.22
C TYR A 129 -18.92 4.39 2.65
N GLU A 130 -20.05 5.07 2.79
CA GLU A 130 -21.34 4.41 2.96
C GLU A 130 -21.76 3.78 1.62
N SER A 131 -22.09 2.49 1.65
CA SER A 131 -22.49 1.69 0.48
C SER A 131 -24.00 1.45 0.44
#